data_AF-A0A2C6WLA1-F1
#
_entry.id   AF-A0A2C6WLA1-F1
#
_cell.length_a   1.000
_cell.length_b   1.000
_cell.length_c   1.000
_cell.angle_alpha   90.00
_cell.angle_beta   90.00
_cell.angle_gamma   90.00
#
_symmetry.space_group_name_H-M   'P 1'
#
loop_
_entity.id
_entity.type
_entity.pdbx_description
1 polymer ?
#
loop_
_entity_poly.entity_id
_entity_poly.type
_entity_poly.pdbx_seq_one_letter_code
_entity_poly.pdbx_strand_id
1 'polypeptide(L)'
;MKIIYTLVSIIIVVFLALLGWKFYAEAHTNSAQVRDLANFNPLIKTENYYVQTDEPERSEDIGEGVRNYTYKNKAYNEKGETKHLEYTATKKLKKAHYLELKYKVGEVKSFKEVSLSEIPKKAREKLK
;
A
#
# COMPACT_ATOMS: atom_id res chain seq x y z
N MET A 1 -7.55 -29.57 -31.18
CA MET A 1 -7.60 -30.15 -29.81
C MET A 1 -6.26 -30.08 -29.08
N LYS A 2 -5.16 -30.71 -29.56
CA LYS A 2 -3.83 -30.65 -28.90
C LYS A 2 -3.33 -29.22 -28.58
N ILE A 3 -3.39 -28.31 -29.55
CA ILE A 3 -2.95 -26.91 -29.39
C ILE A 3 -3.72 -26.19 -28.28
N ILE A 4 -5.02 -26.45 -28.15
CA ILE A 4 -5.87 -25.86 -27.11
C ILE A 4 -5.41 -26.35 -25.73
N TYR A 5 -5.16 -27.65 -25.56
CA TYR A 5 -4.65 -28.19 -24.30
C TYR A 5 -3.26 -27.65 -23.94
N THR A 6 -2.38 -27.47 -24.94
CA THR A 6 -1.08 -26.83 -24.72
C THR A 6 -1.23 -25.39 -24.23
N LEU A 7 -2.09 -24.59 -24.85
CA LEU A 7 -2.34 -23.21 -24.44
C LEU A 7 -2.94 -23.12 -23.03
N VAL A 8 -3.93 -23.96 -22.72
CA VAL A 8 -4.54 -24.02 -21.38
C VAL A 8 -3.50 -24.43 -20.34
N SER A 9 -2.65 -25.42 -20.64
CA SER A 9 -1.57 -25.83 -19.75
C SER A 9 -0.59 -24.70 -19.48
N ILE A 10 -0.21 -23.90 -20.48
CA ILE A 10 0.68 -22.75 -20.31
C ILE A 10 0.02 -21.69 -19.41
N ILE A 11 -1.26 -21.38 -19.63
CA ILE A 11 -1.99 -20.40 -18.81
C ILE A 11 -2.03 -20.87 -17.34
N ILE A 12 -2.27 -22.15 -17.10
CA ILE A 12 -2.28 -22.72 -15.74
C ILE A 12 -0.90 -22.58 -15.10
N VAL A 13 0.19 -22.89 -15.82
CA VAL A 13 1.55 -22.76 -15.31
C VAL A 13 1.88 -21.30 -14.97
N VAL A 14 1.53 -20.36 -15.84
CA VAL A 14 1.72 -18.92 -15.60
C VAL A 14 0.92 -18.47 -14.37
N PHE A 15 -0.35 -18.89 -14.26
CA PHE A 15 -1.18 -18.56 -13.10
C PHE A 15 -0.59 -19.11 -11.80
N LEU A 16 -0.13 -20.36 -11.78
CA LEU A 16 0.50 -20.96 -10.61
C LEU A 16 1.82 -20.25 -10.24
N ALA A 17 2.61 -19.83 -11.22
CA ALA A 17 3.82 -19.04 -10.99
C ALA A 17 3.50 -17.68 -10.37
N LEU A 18 2.49 -16.96 -10.90
CA LEU A 18 2.01 -15.70 -10.32
C LEU A 18 1.45 -15.91 -8.91
N LEU A 19 0.75 -17.02 -8.67
CA LEU A 19 0.18 -17.34 -7.36
C LEU A 19 1.28 -17.66 -6.35
N GLY A 20 2.29 -18.44 -6.73
CA GLY A 20 3.48 -18.69 -5.91
C GLY A 20 4.24 -17.41 -5.59
N TRP A 21 4.46 -16.55 -6.58
CA TRP A 21 5.10 -15.25 -6.39
C TRP A 21 4.31 -14.34 -5.42
N LYS A 22 2.98 -14.36 -5.46
CA LYS A 22 2.13 -13.62 -4.50
C LYS A 22 2.45 -14.01 -3.06
N PHE A 23 2.42 -15.30 -2.74
CA PHE A 23 2.69 -15.76 -1.37
C PHE A 23 4.11 -15.47 -0.93
N TYR A 24 5.08 -15.64 -1.82
CA TYR A 24 6.47 -15.29 -1.53
C TYR A 24 6.62 -13.80 -1.22
N ALA A 25 6.02 -12.93 -2.04
CA ALA A 25 6.12 -11.48 -1.87
C ALA A 25 5.46 -11.00 -0.57
N GLU A 26 4.27 -11.51 -0.25
CA GLU A 26 3.56 -11.19 1.00
C GLU A 26 4.32 -11.65 2.26
N ALA A 27 5.15 -12.68 2.16
CA ALA A 27 6.01 -13.14 3.26
C ALA A 27 7.35 -12.38 3.37
N HIS A 28 7.79 -11.68 2.32
CA HIS A 28 9.11 -11.03 2.24
C HIS A 28 9.00 -9.52 2.00
N THR A 29 8.14 -8.85 2.78
CA THR A 29 7.88 -7.41 2.65
C THR A 29 9.08 -6.50 2.88
N ASN A 30 10.14 -7.00 3.53
CA ASN A 30 11.32 -6.21 3.88
C ASN A 30 12.30 -6.01 2.71
N SER A 31 12.13 -6.74 1.59
CA SER A 31 13.02 -6.62 0.43
C SER A 31 12.45 -5.65 -0.60
N ALA A 32 13.17 -4.54 -0.86
CA ALA A 32 12.78 -3.56 -1.86
C ALA A 32 12.53 -4.19 -3.24
N GLN A 33 13.44 -5.07 -3.69
CA GLN A 33 13.32 -5.77 -4.98
C GLN A 33 12.05 -6.63 -5.07
N VAL A 34 11.67 -7.28 -3.96
CA VAL A 34 10.42 -8.06 -3.88
C VAL A 34 9.20 -7.13 -3.99
N ARG A 35 9.19 -6.00 -3.28
CA ARG A 35 8.10 -5.01 -3.34
C ARG A 35 7.95 -4.38 -4.72
N ASP A 36 9.06 -4.17 -5.43
CA ASP A 36 9.05 -3.61 -6.77
C ASP A 36 8.49 -4.60 -7.78
N LEU A 37 8.99 -5.84 -7.76
CA LEU A 37 8.52 -6.88 -8.66
C LEU A 37 7.06 -7.29 -8.37
N ALA A 38 6.61 -7.17 -7.12
CA ALA A 38 5.22 -7.40 -6.74
C ALA A 38 4.23 -6.46 -7.44
N ASN A 39 4.66 -5.27 -7.88
CA ASN A 39 3.77 -4.32 -8.58
C ASN A 39 3.27 -4.87 -9.91
N PHE A 40 4.07 -5.71 -10.57
CA PHE A 40 3.75 -6.32 -11.88
C PHE A 40 2.87 -7.57 -11.77
N ASN A 41 2.69 -8.14 -10.58
CA ASN A 41 1.84 -9.31 -10.39
C ASN A 41 0.37 -8.90 -10.18
N PRO A 42 -0.55 -9.23 -11.10
CA PRO A 42 -1.96 -8.86 -11.01
C PRO A 42 -2.71 -9.59 -9.88
N LEU A 43 -2.18 -10.70 -9.37
CA LEU A 43 -2.78 -11.43 -8.26
C LEU A 43 -2.49 -10.77 -6.90
N ILE A 44 -1.51 -9.87 -6.84
CA ILE A 44 -1.18 -9.11 -5.63
C ILE A 44 -1.99 -7.81 -5.65
N LYS A 45 -3.01 -7.75 -4.80
CA LYS A 45 -3.92 -6.60 -4.72
C LYS A 45 -3.29 -5.46 -3.93
N THR A 46 -3.61 -4.24 -4.35
CA THR A 46 -3.40 -3.04 -3.54
C THR A 46 -4.53 -2.96 -2.51
N GLU A 47 -4.18 -2.73 -1.25
CA GLU A 47 -5.11 -2.49 -0.16
C GLU A 47 -5.25 -0.99 0.10
N ASN A 48 -6.43 -0.56 0.53
CA ASN A 48 -6.69 0.81 0.95
C ASN A 48 -6.66 0.89 2.47
N TYR A 49 -5.92 1.85 3.01
CA TYR A 49 -5.90 2.17 4.42
C TYR A 49 -6.19 3.65 4.62
N TYR A 50 -6.83 3.99 5.73
CA TYR A 50 -7.22 5.35 6.07
C TYR A 50 -6.51 5.78 7.34
N VAL A 51 -5.98 7.00 7.33
CA VAL A 51 -5.28 7.62 8.47
C VAL A 51 -5.82 9.02 8.72
N GLN A 52 -5.70 9.48 9.96
CA GLN A 52 -5.71 10.90 10.28
C GLN A 52 -4.25 11.35 10.40
N THR A 53 -3.89 12.42 9.71
CA THR A 53 -2.54 12.98 9.70
C THR A 53 -2.23 13.67 11.01
N ASP A 54 -0.97 13.53 11.44
CA ASP A 54 -0.39 14.23 12.60
C ASP A 54 0.91 14.92 12.19
N GLU A 55 1.73 15.37 13.16
CA GLU A 55 3.10 15.76 12.91
C GLU A 55 3.93 14.60 12.32
N PRO A 56 4.88 14.91 11.43
CA PRO A 56 5.83 13.92 10.96
C PRO A 56 6.72 13.47 12.14
N GLU A 57 7.03 12.17 12.18
CA GLU A 57 7.97 11.60 13.14
C GLU A 57 9.40 12.07 12.86
N ARG A 58 9.73 12.29 11.58
CA ARG A 58 11.04 12.77 11.15
C ARG A 58 10.91 13.71 9.96
N SER A 59 11.82 14.69 9.88
CA SER A 59 12.02 15.52 8.71
C SER A 59 13.49 15.59 8.35
N GLU A 60 13.82 15.38 7.08
CA GLU A 60 15.18 15.39 6.56
C GLU A 60 15.29 16.34 5.37
N ASP A 61 16.37 17.11 5.29
CA ASP A 61 16.72 17.87 4.09
C ASP A 61 17.38 16.91 3.10
N ILE A 62 16.80 16.78 1.91
CA ILE A 62 17.29 15.88 0.86
C ILE A 62 18.01 16.64 -0.26
N GLY A 63 18.34 17.92 -0.03
CA GLY A 63 19.02 18.79 -0.98
C GLY A 63 18.07 19.65 -1.81
N GLU A 64 18.63 20.64 -2.50
CA GLU A 64 17.91 21.53 -3.42
C GLU A 64 16.70 22.27 -2.80
N GLY A 65 16.73 22.48 -1.48
CA GLY A 65 15.62 23.08 -0.74
C GLY A 65 14.40 22.16 -0.58
N VAL A 66 14.53 20.88 -0.90
CA VAL A 66 13.49 19.87 -0.73
C VAL A 66 13.68 19.15 0.61
N ARG A 67 12.58 19.01 1.37
CA ARG A 67 12.55 18.21 2.59
C ARG A 67 11.69 16.98 2.40
N ASN A 68 12.12 15.88 2.98
CA ASN A 68 11.34 14.66 3.10
C ASN A 68 10.78 14.56 4.52
N TYR A 69 9.46 14.40 4.65
CA TYR A 69 8.75 14.25 5.91
C TYR A 69 8.26 12.81 6.04
N THR A 70 8.69 12.11 7.09
CA THR A 70 8.29 10.74 7.38
C THR A 70 7.18 10.72 8.41
N TYR A 71 6.11 10.00 8.09
CA TYR A 71 4.92 9.83 8.91
C TYR A 71 4.77 8.37 9.28
N LYS A 72 4.37 8.12 10.53
CA LYS A 72 4.04 6.79 11.02
C LYS A 72 2.74 6.85 11.79
N ASN A 73 1.68 6.35 11.17
CA ASN A 73 0.33 6.46 11.72
C ASN A 73 -0.31 5.08 11.85
N LYS A 74 -1.21 4.98 12.83
CA LYS A 74 -2.13 3.86 12.93
C LYS A 74 -3.19 4.03 11.85
N ALA A 75 -3.25 3.09 10.93
CA ALA A 75 -4.12 3.12 9.76
C ALA A 75 -5.18 2.02 9.83
N TYR A 76 -6.35 2.28 9.27
CA TYR A 76 -7.47 1.33 9.28
C TYR A 76 -7.93 1.04 7.87
N ASN A 77 -8.11 -0.23 7.51
CA ASN A 77 -8.67 -0.59 6.22
C ASN A 77 -10.21 -0.46 6.21
N GLU A 78 -10.83 -0.74 5.07
CA GLU A 78 -12.29 -0.66 4.88
C GLU A 78 -13.10 -1.49 5.89
N LYS A 79 -12.50 -2.53 6.47
CA LYS A 79 -13.10 -3.40 7.49
C LYS A 79 -12.87 -2.91 8.92
N GLY A 80 -12.08 -1.83 9.11
CA GLY A 80 -11.67 -1.32 10.41
C GLY A 80 -10.51 -2.09 11.05
N GLU A 81 -9.82 -2.93 10.29
CA GLU A 81 -8.63 -3.65 10.75
C GLU A 81 -7.43 -2.71 10.73
N THR A 82 -6.59 -2.80 11.77
CA THR A 82 -5.50 -1.85 12.01
C THR A 82 -4.16 -2.33 11.45
N LYS A 83 -3.35 -1.38 10.97
CA LYS A 83 -1.94 -1.58 10.63
C LYS A 83 -1.16 -0.29 10.93
N HIS A 84 0.05 -0.40 11.46
CA HIS A 84 0.96 0.76 11.51
C HIS A 84 1.63 0.91 10.15
N LEU A 85 1.44 2.07 9.52
CA LEU A 85 1.99 2.35 8.20
C LEU A 85 2.95 3.53 8.28
N GLU A 86 4.08 3.37 7.63
CA GLU A 86 5.06 4.42 7.39
C GLU A 86 4.92 4.91 5.94
N TYR A 87 4.96 6.22 5.74
CA TYR A 87 4.92 6.85 4.44
C TYR A 87 5.62 8.21 4.47
N THR A 88 6.08 8.68 3.32
CA THR A 88 6.84 9.93 3.21
C THR A 88 6.17 10.93 2.28
N ALA A 89 6.40 12.22 2.52
CA ALA A 89 5.92 13.29 1.66
C ALA A 89 7.00 14.38 1.51
N THR A 90 7.11 14.99 0.33
CA THR A 90 8.04 16.11 0.07
C THR A 90 7.51 17.47 0.52
N LYS A 91 6.24 17.51 0.93
CA LYS A 91 5.59 18.68 1.54
C LYS A 91 5.00 18.26 2.88
N LYS A 92 5.10 19.15 3.88
CA LYS A 92 4.49 18.91 5.18
C LYS A 92 2.97 18.81 5.01
N LEU A 93 2.40 17.68 5.41
CA LEU A 93 0.96 17.42 5.37
C LEU A 93 0.24 18.28 6.42
N LYS A 94 -0.99 18.68 6.10
CA LYS A 94 -1.88 19.36 7.07
C LYS A 94 -2.22 18.39 8.18
N LYS A 95 -2.23 18.84 9.43
CA LYS A 95 -2.63 18.02 10.59
C LYS A 95 -4.14 17.85 10.68
N ALA A 96 -4.60 16.77 11.31
CA ALA A 96 -6.01 16.47 11.52
C ALA A 96 -6.83 16.38 10.22
N HIS A 97 -6.16 16.09 9.10
CA HIS A 97 -6.78 15.77 7.81
C HIS A 97 -6.76 14.27 7.59
N TYR A 98 -7.56 13.77 6.64
CA TYR A 98 -7.62 12.34 6.36
C TYR A 98 -6.97 12.01 5.03
N LEU A 99 -6.25 10.89 5.00
CA LEU A 99 -5.67 10.34 3.77
C LEU A 99 -6.19 8.93 3.53
N GLU A 100 -6.37 8.60 2.24
CA GLU A 100 -6.45 7.22 1.75
C GLU A 100 -5.05 6.83 1.25
N LEU A 101 -4.43 5.83 1.89
CA LEU A 101 -3.14 5.25 1.54
C LEU A 101 -3.35 4.01 0.68
N LYS A 102 -2.67 3.94 -0.47
CA LYS A 102 -2.55 2.73 -1.29
C LYS A 102 -1.38 1.90 -0.79
N TYR A 103 -1.67 0.78 -0.16
CA TYR A 103 -0.67 -0.12 0.40
C TYR A 103 -0.53 -1.38 -0.47
N LYS A 104 0.71 -1.78 -0.78
CA LYS A 104 0.99 -3.02 -1.50
C LYS A 104 2.32 -3.59 -1.03
N VAL A 105 2.28 -4.83 -0.53
CA VAL A 105 3.45 -5.62 -0.09
C VAL A 105 4.43 -4.79 0.75
N GLY A 106 4.05 -4.47 1.98
CA GLY A 106 4.98 -3.81 2.90
C GLY A 106 5.17 -2.30 2.70
N GLU A 107 4.60 -1.69 1.67
CA GLU A 107 4.89 -0.30 1.33
C GLU A 107 3.63 0.49 0.95
N VAL A 108 3.58 1.74 1.38
CA VAL A 108 2.62 2.73 0.89
C VAL A 108 3.11 3.26 -0.45
N LYS A 109 2.37 2.95 -1.52
CA LYS A 109 2.71 3.31 -2.90
C LYS A 109 2.28 4.73 -3.25
N SER A 110 1.18 5.18 -2.68
CA SER A 110 0.68 6.54 -2.86
C SER A 110 -0.36 6.86 -1.79
N PHE A 111 -0.72 8.14 -1.70
CA PHE A 111 -1.83 8.58 -0.88
C PHE A 111 -2.55 9.74 -1.54
N LYS A 112 -3.79 9.96 -1.13
CA LYS A 112 -4.58 11.14 -1.50
C LYS A 112 -5.37 11.66 -0.30
N GLU A 113 -5.61 12.96 -0.28
CA GLU A 113 -6.51 13.58 0.70
C GLU A 113 -7.96 13.15 0.43
N VAL A 114 -8.70 12.86 1.49
CA VAL A 114 -10.11 12.46 1.44
C VAL A 114 -10.90 13.16 2.54
N SER A 115 -12.20 13.35 2.31
CA SER A 115 -13.14 13.82 3.32
C SER A 115 -13.59 12.67 4.24
N LEU A 116 -14.06 13.02 5.44
CA LEU A 116 -14.58 12.05 6.41
C LEU A 116 -15.76 11.22 5.87
N SER A 117 -16.52 11.77 4.91
CA SER A 117 -17.63 11.08 4.25
C SER A 117 -17.19 10.01 3.26
N GLU A 118 -15.99 10.12 2.69
CA GLU A 118 -15.43 9.15 1.74
C GLU A 118 -14.80 7.94 2.45
N ILE A 119 -14.57 8.06 3.76
CA ILE A 119 -14.00 6.97 4.56
C ILE A 119 -15.09 5.94 4.89
N PRO A 120 -14.84 4.64 4.64
CA PRO A 120 -15.75 3.56 5.01
C PRO A 120 -16.13 3.63 6.49
N LYS A 121 -17.41 3.38 6.78
CA LYS A 121 -17.99 3.54 8.12
C LYS A 121 -17.15 2.88 9.23
N LYS A 122 -16.68 1.65 9.00
CA LYS A 122 -15.88 0.90 9.99
C LYS A 122 -14.51 1.53 10.24
N ALA A 123 -13.82 1.99 9.21
CA ALA A 123 -12.55 2.71 9.36
C ALA A 123 -12.77 4.03 10.10
N ARG A 124 -13.79 4.79 9.69
CA ARG A 124 -14.15 6.08 10.28
C ARG A 124 -14.45 5.99 11.77
N GLU A 125 -15.14 4.95 12.22
CA GLU A 125 -15.43 4.72 13.63
C GLU A 125 -14.17 4.46 14.48
N LYS A 126 -13.07 4.01 13.85
CA LYS A 126 -11.77 3.74 14.49
C LYS A 126 -10.79 4.91 14.44
N LEU A 127 -11.04 5.88 13.56
CA LEU A 127 -10.25 7.11 13.41
C LEU A 127 -10.66 8.22 14.40
N LYS A 128 -11.66 7.96 15.25
CA LYS A 128 -12.15 8.88 16.28
C LYS A 128 -11.35 8.77 17.58
#